data_AF-A0A4Y8N9W8-F1
#
_entry.id   AF-A0A4Y8N9W8-F1
#
_cell.length_a   1.000
_cell.length_b   1.000
_cell.length_c   1.000
_cell.angle_alpha   90.00
_cell.angle_beta   90.00
_cell.angle_gamma   90.00
#
_symmetry.space_group_name_H-M   'P 1'
#
loop_
_entity.id
_entity.type
_entity.pdbx_description
1 polymer ?
#
loop_
_entity_poly.entity_id
_entity_poly.type
_entity_poly.pdbx_seq_one_letter_code
_entity_poly.pdbx_strand_id
1 'polypeptide(L)'
;MRKTTGVVMVGCRNMSFEESTFEGTDRGIDMVDCEKVTVSSSAFIDVTAPVRALRVDGFTARDNQHLEQRQAATSSAGRLSRAAGLVQEFVHSLKKRG
;
A
#
# COMPACT_ATOMS: atom_id res chain seq x y z
N MET A 1 8.71 -20.62 -7.77
CA MET A 1 8.54 -19.46 -6.87
C MET A 1 7.53 -19.82 -5.80
N ARG A 2 7.79 -19.47 -4.53
CA ARG A 2 6.89 -19.73 -3.41
C ARG A 2 5.78 -18.69 -3.49
N LYS A 3 4.52 -19.11 -3.65
CA LYS A 3 3.39 -18.17 -3.75
C LYS A 3 3.19 -17.49 -2.40
N THR A 4 3.44 -16.19 -2.31
CA THR A 4 3.30 -15.41 -1.07
C THR A 4 2.06 -14.53 -1.12
N THR A 5 1.27 -14.57 -0.06
CA THR A 5 0.11 -13.67 0.13
C THR A 5 0.41 -12.74 1.29
N GLY A 6 0.19 -11.43 1.13
CA GLY A 6 0.40 -10.44 2.18
C GLY A 6 -0.56 -10.65 3.35
N VAL A 7 -1.87 -10.57 3.10
CA VAL A 7 -2.92 -10.80 4.10
C VAL A 7 -3.94 -11.80 3.59
N VAL A 8 -4.31 -12.76 4.44
CA VAL A 8 -5.41 -13.70 4.21
C VAL A 8 -6.53 -13.43 5.22
N MET A 9 -7.74 -13.21 4.75
CA MET A 9 -8.94 -13.02 5.55
C MET A 9 -9.97 -14.11 5.24
N VAL A 10 -10.53 -14.72 6.27
CA VAL A 10 -11.56 -15.75 6.15
C VAL A 10 -12.66 -15.46 7.18
N GLY A 11 -13.90 -15.29 6.74
CA GLY A 11 -15.02 -15.07 7.65
C GLY A 11 -15.03 -13.71 8.35
N CYS A 12 -14.30 -12.71 7.84
CA CYS A 12 -14.16 -11.41 8.49
C CYS A 12 -15.28 -10.46 8.10
N ARG A 13 -15.75 -9.63 9.05
CA ARG A 13 -16.80 -8.64 8.80
C ARG A 13 -16.36 -7.25 9.29
N ASN A 14 -16.68 -6.18 8.53
CA ASN A 14 -16.36 -4.79 8.86
C ASN A 14 -14.85 -4.51 9.02
N MET A 15 -14.03 -4.98 8.07
CA MET A 15 -12.58 -4.75 8.09
C MET A 15 -12.20 -3.53 7.24
N SER A 16 -11.18 -2.79 7.66
CA SER A 16 -10.60 -1.69 6.88
C SER A 16 -9.09 -1.84 6.76
N PHE A 17 -8.55 -1.63 5.56
CA PHE A 17 -7.12 -1.44 5.30
C PHE A 17 -6.95 -0.04 4.74
N GLU A 18 -6.32 0.84 5.50
CA GLU A 18 -6.12 2.23 5.15
C GLU A 18 -4.63 2.52 5.11
N GLU A 19 -4.18 3.25 4.08
CA GLU A 19 -2.79 3.72 3.97
C GLU A 19 -1.73 2.59 4.09
N SER A 20 -2.10 1.38 3.66
CA SER A 20 -1.28 0.18 3.80
C SER A 20 -0.43 -0.05 2.55
N THR A 21 0.74 -0.68 2.70
CA THR A 21 1.61 -1.06 1.56
C THR A 21 1.82 -2.56 1.52
N PHE A 22 1.56 -3.17 0.36
CA PHE A 22 1.81 -4.58 0.06
C PHE A 22 2.84 -4.66 -1.07
N GLU A 23 3.98 -5.30 -0.82
CA GLU A 23 5.11 -5.31 -1.76
C GLU A 23 5.67 -6.72 -2.00
N GLY A 24 5.95 -7.05 -3.26
CA GLY A 24 6.69 -8.27 -3.64
C GLY A 24 5.96 -9.58 -3.36
N THR A 25 4.63 -9.55 -3.28
CA THR A 25 3.78 -10.73 -3.04
C THR A 25 3.02 -11.15 -4.29
N ASP A 26 2.76 -12.44 -4.47
CA ASP A 26 1.83 -12.89 -5.52
C ASP A 26 0.44 -12.28 -5.33
N ARG A 27 0.00 -12.18 -4.05
CA ARG A 27 -1.29 -11.61 -3.67
C ARG A 27 -1.15 -10.60 -2.54
N GLY A 28 -1.74 -9.43 -2.68
CA GLY A 28 -1.76 -8.43 -1.61
C GLY A 28 -2.72 -8.85 -0.51
N ILE A 29 -4.00 -8.91 -0.86
CA ILE A 29 -5.09 -9.31 0.04
C ILE A 29 -5.88 -10.46 -0.60
N ASP A 30 -6.02 -11.59 0.11
CA ASP A 30 -6.89 -12.71 -0.27
C ASP A 30 -8.02 -12.82 0.75
N MET A 31 -9.26 -12.60 0.31
CA MET A 31 -10.44 -12.57 1.17
C MET A 31 -11.47 -13.61 0.72
N VAL A 32 -11.95 -14.40 1.68
CA VAL A 32 -12.92 -15.48 1.46
C VAL A 32 -14.03 -15.41 2.51
N ASP A 33 -15.29 -15.45 2.10
CA ASP A 33 -16.44 -15.42 3.03
C ASP A 33 -16.47 -14.19 3.95
N CYS A 34 -16.12 -13.01 3.41
CA CYS A 34 -16.07 -11.76 4.17
C CYS A 34 -17.27 -10.84 3.87
N GLU A 35 -17.54 -9.87 4.76
CA GLU A 35 -18.56 -8.84 4.53
C GLU A 35 -18.05 -7.45 4.93
N LYS A 36 -18.41 -6.41 4.17
CA LYS A 36 -18.11 -4.98 4.46
C LYS A 36 -16.61 -4.74 4.66
N VAL A 37 -15.82 -5.08 3.66
CA VAL A 37 -14.37 -4.87 3.66
C VAL A 37 -14.04 -3.60 2.88
N THR A 38 -13.31 -2.68 3.49
CA THR A 38 -12.80 -1.47 2.84
C THR A 38 -11.29 -1.56 2.66
N VAL A 39 -10.80 -1.21 1.48
CA VAL A 39 -9.37 -1.00 1.23
C VAL A 39 -9.23 0.39 0.61
N SER A 40 -8.55 1.30 1.30
CA SER A 40 -8.37 2.67 0.81
C SER A 40 -6.97 3.23 0.96
N SER A 41 -6.61 4.13 0.05
CA SER A 41 -5.33 4.86 0.07
C SER A 41 -4.11 3.95 0.16
N SER A 42 -4.22 2.70 -0.28
CA SER A 42 -3.19 1.66 -0.11
C SER A 42 -2.39 1.45 -1.40
N ALA A 43 -1.13 1.04 -1.26
CA ALA A 43 -0.22 0.78 -2.37
C ALA A 43 0.08 -0.72 -2.52
N PHE A 44 -0.01 -1.23 -3.75
CA PHE A 44 0.34 -2.59 -4.14
C PHE A 44 1.50 -2.51 -5.13
N ILE A 45 2.71 -2.86 -4.69
CA ILE A 45 3.96 -2.71 -5.44
C ILE A 45 4.48 -4.10 -5.80
N ASP A 46 4.66 -4.38 -7.09
CA ASP A 46 5.10 -5.72 -7.57
C ASP A 46 4.19 -6.85 -7.08
N VAL A 47 2.90 -6.54 -6.93
CA VAL A 47 1.89 -7.50 -6.55
C VAL A 47 1.16 -7.98 -7.79
N THR A 48 1.22 -9.28 -8.07
CA THR A 48 0.58 -9.85 -9.27
C THR A 48 -0.95 -9.74 -9.20
N ALA A 49 -1.53 -10.02 -8.03
CA ALA A 49 -2.95 -9.92 -7.77
C ALA A 49 -3.19 -9.08 -6.50
N PRO A 50 -3.34 -7.74 -6.62
CA PRO A 50 -3.50 -6.83 -5.48
C PRO A 50 -4.57 -7.28 -4.48
N VAL A 51 -5.75 -7.61 -4.99
CA VAL A 51 -6.87 -8.12 -4.19
C VAL A 51 -7.51 -9.30 -4.90
N ARG A 52 -7.74 -10.39 -4.16
CA ARG A 52 -8.58 -11.51 -4.56
C ARG A 52 -9.73 -11.61 -3.58
N ALA A 53 -10.96 -11.55 -4.10
CA ALA A 53 -12.17 -11.66 -3.30
C ALA A 53 -13.05 -12.83 -3.78
N LEU A 54 -13.39 -13.74 -2.86
CA LEU A 54 -14.27 -14.88 -3.12
C LEU A 54 -15.41 -14.88 -2.09
N ARG A 55 -16.67 -14.84 -2.57
CA ARG A 55 -17.86 -14.78 -1.70
C ARG A 55 -17.74 -13.65 -0.68
N VAL A 56 -17.48 -12.44 -1.17
CA VAL A 56 -17.41 -11.24 -0.34
C VAL A 56 -18.58 -10.33 -0.67
N ASP A 57 -19.30 -9.92 0.37
CA ASP A 57 -20.40 -8.94 0.25
C ASP A 57 -19.93 -7.55 0.74
N GLY A 58 -20.31 -6.48 0.06
CA GLY A 58 -19.94 -5.11 0.46
C GLY A 58 -18.43 -4.78 0.43
N PHE A 59 -17.67 -5.28 -0.54
CA PHE A 59 -16.27 -4.89 -0.74
C PHE A 59 -16.15 -3.50 -1.39
N THR A 60 -15.39 -2.59 -0.75
CA THR A 60 -15.11 -1.24 -1.26
C THR A 60 -13.60 -1.05 -1.43
N ALA A 61 -13.18 -0.62 -2.62
CA ALA A 61 -11.79 -0.23 -2.90
C ALA A 61 -11.76 1.19 -3.48
N ARG A 62 -11.03 2.11 -2.85
CA ARG A 62 -10.91 3.51 -3.30
C ARG A 62 -9.51 4.06 -3.10
N ASP A 63 -9.07 4.95 -3.98
CA ASP A 63 -7.80 5.68 -3.85
C ASP A 63 -6.55 4.77 -3.73
N ASN A 64 -6.64 3.51 -4.17
CA ASN A 64 -5.52 2.56 -4.11
C ASN A 64 -4.63 2.67 -5.36
N GLN A 65 -3.34 2.42 -5.19
CA GLN A 65 -2.35 2.46 -6.27
C GLN A 65 -1.81 1.04 -6.55
N HIS A 66 -1.86 0.60 -7.80
CA HIS A 66 -1.13 -0.58 -8.27
C HIS A 66 0.07 -0.12 -9.08
N LEU A 67 1.26 -0.42 -8.60
CA LEU A 67 2.53 -0.02 -9.20
C LEU A 67 3.28 -1.30 -9.60
N GLU A 68 3.37 -1.56 -10.90
CA GLU A 68 4.33 -2.54 -11.43
C GLU A 68 5.72 -1.88 -11.44
N GLN A 69 6.78 -2.58 -11.02
CA GLN A 69 8.17 -2.15 -11.28
C GLN A 69 8.37 -2.02 -12.80
N ARG A 70 8.05 -0.85 -13.34
CA ARG A 70 8.74 -0.37 -14.52
C ARG A 70 10.20 -0.21 -14.10
N GLN A 71 11.03 -1.08 -14.66
CA GLN A 71 12.49 -1.07 -14.69
C GLN A 71 13.12 0.16 -14.04
N ALA A 72 13.91 -0.09 -13.00
CA ALA A 72 15.06 0.70 -12.53
C ALA A 72 14.93 2.24 -12.54
N ALA A 73 14.93 2.79 -11.32
CA ALA A 73 15.29 4.18 -11.01
C ALA A 73 14.33 5.28 -11.50
N THR A 74 13.37 5.69 -10.66
CA THR A 74 12.98 7.13 -10.55
C THR A 74 11.99 7.50 -9.44
N SER A 75 11.33 6.55 -8.75
CA SER A 75 10.32 6.93 -7.72
C SER A 75 10.89 7.16 -6.32
N SER A 76 11.90 6.39 -5.92
CA SER A 76 12.59 6.57 -4.63
C SER A 76 13.48 7.83 -4.62
N ALA A 77 14.13 8.18 -5.75
CA ALA A 77 14.90 9.42 -5.86
C ALA A 77 14.00 10.68 -5.75
N GLY A 78 12.80 10.67 -6.32
CA GLY A 78 11.84 11.77 -6.25
C GLY A 78 11.18 11.96 -4.87
N ARG A 79 10.90 10.87 -4.15
CA ARG A 79 10.34 10.94 -2.78
C ARG A 79 11.41 11.25 -1.73
N LEU A 80 12.61 10.68 -1.86
CA LEU A 80 13.74 10.96 -0.98
C LEU A 80 14.26 12.41 -1.14
N SER A 81 14.26 12.96 -2.36
CA SER A 81 14.63 14.38 -2.58
C SER A 81 13.66 15.35 -1.93
N ARG A 82 12.34 15.07 -1.96
CA ARG A 82 11.35 15.90 -1.23
C ARG A 82 11.51 15.79 0.29
N ALA A 83 11.72 14.58 0.81
CA ALA A 83 11.96 14.39 2.25
C ALA A 83 13.25 15.07 2.71
N ALA A 84 14.33 14.98 1.93
CA ALA A 84 15.60 15.66 2.21
C ALA A 84 15.46 17.20 2.19
N GLY A 85 14.68 17.75 1.25
CA GLY A 85 14.39 19.19 1.19
C GLY A 85 13.66 19.69 2.43
N LEU A 86 12.61 18.97 2.87
CA LEU A 86 11.85 19.32 4.07
C LEU A 86 12.71 19.24 5.34
N VAL A 87 13.60 18.25 5.44
CA VAL A 87 14.55 18.12 6.55
C VAL A 87 15.56 19.28 6.55
N GLN A 88 16.05 19.68 5.38
CA GLN A 88 17.01 20.78 5.27
C GLN A 88 16.38 22.13 5.62
N GLU A 89 15.15 22.39 5.20
CA GLU A 89 14.39 23.59 5.59
C GLU A 89 14.13 23.63 7.10
N PHE A 90 13.76 22.50 7.71
CA PHE A 90 13.56 22.40 9.15
C PHE A 90 14.86 22.72 9.93
N VAL A 91 15.98 22.09 9.57
CA VAL A 91 17.29 22.33 10.19
C VAL A 91 17.72 23.79 10.03
N HIS A 92 17.51 24.39 8.86
CA HIS A 92 17.85 25.79 8.64
C HIS A 92 16.96 26.73 9.47
N SER A 93 15.69 26.38 9.67
CA SER A 93 14.76 27.15 10.51
C SER A 93 15.10 27.08 12.00
N LEU A 94 15.75 26.01 12.46
CA LEU A 94 16.27 25.88 13.82
C LEU A 94 17.53 26.72 14.01
N LYS A 95 18.45 26.74 13.02
CA LYS A 95 19.69 27.53 13.08
C LYS A 95 19.49 29.04 13.06
N LYS A 96 18.35 29.55 12.55
CA LYS A 96 18.03 30.99 12.56
C LYS A 96 17.38 31.47 13.87
N ARG A 97 17.05 30.56 14.79
CA ARG A 97 16.36 30.88 16.06
C ARG A 97 17.24 30.76 17.30
N GLY A 98 18.52 30.40 17.14
CA GLY A 98 19.55 30.47 18.19
C GLY A 98 20.58 31.52 17.81
#